data_AF-A0A920I9H0-F1
#
_entry.id   AF-A0A920I9H0-F1
#
_cell.length_a   1.000
_cell.length_b   1.000
_cell.length_c   1.000
_cell.angle_alpha   90.00
_cell.angle_beta   90.00
_cell.angle_gamma   90.00
#
_symmetry.space_group_name_H-M   'P 1'
#
loop_
_entity.id
_entity.type
_entity.pdbx_description
1 polymer ?
#
loop_
_entity_poly.entity_id
_entity_poly.type
_entity_poly.pdbx_seq_one_letter_code
_entity_poly.pdbx_strand_id
1 'polypeptide(L)' 'MIKLILVPGLLCTRELFKNQIYALENICDIEIANTLGMSSILDMATKHCQK' A
#
# COMPACT_ATOMS: atom_id res chain seq x y z
N MET A 1 -13.28 -11.87 -0.09
CA MET A 1 -12.49 -11.15 0.93
C MET A 1 -11.94 -9.90 0.27
N ILE A 2 -12.14 -8.72 0.85
CA ILE A 2 -11.68 -7.45 0.24
C ILE A 2 -10.16 -7.36 0.43
N LYS A 3 -9.45 -7.01 -0.64
CA LYS A 3 -8.01 -6.76 -0.59
C LYS A 3 -7.77 -5.26 -0.54
N LEU A 4 -7.02 -4.80 0.46
CA LEU A 4 -6.66 -3.40 0.65
C LEU A 4 -5.16 -3.22 0.37
N ILE A 5 -4.82 -2.42 -0.64
CA ILE A 5 -3.44 -2.09 -0.97
C ILE A 5 -3.12 -0.71 -0.39
N LEU A 6 -2.17 -0.62 0.53
CA LEU A 6 -1.69 0.63 1.10
C LEU A 6 -0.41 1.05 0.37
N VAL A 7 -0.44 2.23 -0.27
CA VAL A 7 0.70 2.77 -1.03
C VAL A 7 1.40 3.85 -0.21
N PRO A 8 2.62 3.59 0.31
CA PRO A 8 3.38 4.61 1.03
C PRO A 8 3.82 5.73 0.09
N GLY A 9 3.83 6.97 0.62
CA GLY A 9 4.46 8.11 -0.05
C GLY A 9 5.98 7.99 -0.13
N LEU A 10 6.63 8.95 -0.78
CA LEU A 10 8.09 8.98 -0.93
C LEU A 10 8.78 8.91 0.45
N LEU A 11 9.76 8.01 0.60
CA LEU A 11 10.52 7.76 1.84
C LEU A 11 9.68 7.29 3.05
N CYS A 12 8.42 6.91 2.85
CA CYS A 12 7.57 6.38 3.91
C CYS A 12 7.75 4.86 4.04
N THR A 13 7.63 4.35 5.27
CA THR A 13 7.73 2.91 5.57
C THR A 13 6.39 2.36 6.03
N ARG A 14 6.31 1.03 6.19
CA ARG A 14 5.13 0.34 6.76
C ARG A 14 4.67 0.90 8.11
N GLU A 15 5.59 1.45 8.91
CA GLU A 15 5.30 2.08 10.21
C GLU A 15 4.22 3.17 10.11
N LEU A 16 4.16 3.89 8.99
CA LEU A 16 3.16 4.93 8.75
C LEU A 16 1.73 4.39 8.86
N PHE A 17 1.53 3.13 8.50
CA PHE A 17 0.22 2.48 8.43
C PHE A 17 -0.11 1.64 9.65
N LYS A 18 0.70 1.64 10.71
CA LYS A 18 0.54 0.71 11.84
C LYS A 18 -0.87 0.74 12.46
N ASN A 19 -1.46 1.93 12.56
CA ASN A 19 -2.79 2.10 13.14
C ASN A 19 -3.89 1.59 12.21
N GLN A 20 -3.75 1.83 10.90
CA GLN A 20 -4.70 1.35 9.89
C GLN A 20 -4.63 -0.16 9.73
N ILE A 21 -3.43 -0.75 9.77
CA ILE A 21 -3.24 -2.20 9.74
C ILE A 21 -3.97 -2.83 10.93
N TYR A 22 -3.69 -2.37 12.15
CA TYR A 22 -4.32 -2.88 13.36
C TYR A 22 -5.85 -2.75 13.33
N ALA A 23 -6.37 -1.62 12.85
CA ALA A 23 -7.81 -1.40 12.79
C ALA A 23 -8.54 -2.29 11.76
N LEU A 24 -7.84 -2.79 10.74
CA LEU A 24 -8.44 -3.44 9.57
C LEU A 24 -8.01 -4.90 9.38
N GLU A 25 -7.07 -5.41 10.16
CA GLU A 25 -6.47 -6.75 9.99
C GLU A 25 -7.49 -7.90 10.01
N ASN A 26 -8.62 -7.73 10.68
CA ASN A 26 -9.70 -8.73 10.76
C ASN A 26 -10.81 -8.52 9.71
N ILE A 27 -10.72 -7.47 8.89
CA ILE A 27 -11.77 -7.05 7.94
C ILE A 27 -11.32 -7.27 6.49
N CYS A 28 -10.04 -7.06 6.21
CA CYS A 28 -9.49 -7.18 4.87
C CYS A 28 -8.09 -7.81 4.85
N ASP A 29 -7.71 -8.35 3.69
CA ASP A 29 -6.34 -8.74 3.41
C ASP A 29 -5.54 -7.49 3.06
N ILE A 30 -4.52 -7.16 3.86
CA ILE A 30 -3.76 -5.91 3.74
C ILE A 30 -2.41 -6.17 3.09
N GLU A 31 -2.16 -5.54 1.95
CA GLU A 31 -0.87 -5.53 1.26
C GLU A 31 -0.25 -4.14 1.30
N ILE A 32 1.01 -4.03 1.72
CA ILE A 32 1.78 -2.77 1.59
C ILE A 32 2.51 -2.79 0.26
N ALA A 33 2.23 -1.82 -0.61
CA ALA A 33 2.89 -1.69 -1.89
C ALA A 33 4.38 -1.37 -1.72
N ASN A 34 5.25 -2.08 -2.45
CA ASN A 34 6.66 -1.75 -2.55
C ASN A 34 6.87 -0.68 -3.63
N THR A 35 7.22 0.53 -3.21
CA THR A 35 7.46 1.70 -4.06
C THR A 35 8.95 1.96 -4.37
N LEU A 36 9.84 1.05 -3.98
CA LEU A 36 11.28 1.17 -4.26
C LEU A 36 11.53 1.24 -5.78
N GLY A 37 12.30 2.23 -6.21
CA GLY A 37 12.66 2.42 -7.61
C GLY A 37 11.55 3.03 -8.48
N MET A 38 10.45 3.51 -7.89
CA MET A 38 9.40 4.21 -8.63
C MET A 38 9.66 5.71 -8.67
N SER A 39 9.64 6.25 -9.88
CA SER A 39 9.92 7.66 -10.16
C SER A 39 8.68 8.55 -10.22
N SER A 40 7.48 7.97 -10.33
CA SER A 40 6.24 8.74 -10.46
C SER A 40 5.02 8.07 -9.83
N ILE A 41 4.01 8.90 -9.52
CA ILE A 41 2.68 8.43 -9.08
C ILE A 41 2.01 7.57 -10.15
N LEU A 42 2.28 7.86 -11.43
CA LEU A 42 1.74 7.08 -12.55
C LEU A 42 2.32 5.66 -12.57
N ASP A 43 3.62 5.51 -12.32
CA ASP A 43 4.28 4.19 -12.23
C ASP A 43 3.73 3.38 -11.06
N MET A 44 3.53 4.03 -9.91
CA MET A 44 2.88 3.43 -8.73
C MET A 44 1.47 2.94 -9.04
N ALA A 45 0.63 3.82 -9.62
CA ALA A 45 -0.75 3.47 -9.97
C ALA A 45 -0.81 2.34 -11.00
N THR A 46 0.04 2.37 -12.02
CA THR A 46 0.07 1.34 -13.07
C THR A 46 0.38 -0.04 -12.50
N LYS A 47 1.41 -0.15 -11.65
CA LYS A 47 1.82 -1.43 -11.05
C LYS A 47 0.78 -2.00 -10.09
N HIS A 48 0.03 -1.15 -9.39
CA HIS A 48 -0.85 -1.57 -8.29
C HIS A 48 -2.35 -1.57 -8.64
N CYS A 49 -2.78 -0.89 -9.71
CA CYS A 49 -4.18 -0.79 -10.12
C CYS A 49 -4.53 -1.62 -11.37
N GLN A 50 -3.57 -2.22 -12.09
CA GLN A 50 -3.84 -3.04 -13.28
C GLN A 50 -4.06 -4.54 -12.99
N LYS A 51 -4.83 -4.88 -11.96
CA LYS A 51 -5.27 -6.27 -11.71
C LYS A 51 -6.75 -6.46 -12.00
#